data_AF-B7JV04-F1
#
_entry.id   AF-B7JV04-F1
#
_cell.length_a   1.000
_cell.length_b   1.000
_cell.length_c   1.000
_cell.angle_alpha   90.00
_cell.angle_beta   90.00
_cell.angle_gamma   90.00
#
_symmetry.space_group_name_H-M   'P 1'
#
loop_
_entity.id
_entity.type
_entity.pdbx_description
1 polymer ?
#
loop_
_entity_poly.entity_id
_entity_poly.type
_entity_poly.pdbx_seq_one_letter_code
_entity_poly.pdbx_strand_id
1 'polypeptide(L)'
;MNNKYKPHLVILPEDDANRQIALGFENNEKLNSRVIQILSEAGGWKDVVKTFTDDYVSKMRQYPERRMVLLIDFDEKDYNYRLDYVKQHIPNDLEDRVFVIGVSDDPEELRRNTGKSFEKIGETLANDCAENTNKLWGHKLLKHNKAELDRMIISVKPFLLN
;
A
#
# COMPACT_ATOMS: atom_id res chain seq x y z
N MET A 1 -1.30 2.41 20.73
CA MET A 1 -2.64 2.70 20.16
C MET A 1 -2.54 3.94 19.32
N ASN A 2 -2.88 3.85 18.03
CA ASN A 2 -2.86 4.98 17.10
C ASN A 2 -4.10 5.87 17.33
N ASN A 3 -3.94 7.20 17.32
CA ASN A 3 -5.08 8.11 17.49
C ASN A 3 -5.83 8.23 16.16
N LYS A 4 -7.01 7.60 16.08
CA LYS A 4 -7.83 7.51 14.86
C LYS A 4 -8.32 8.87 14.33
N TYR A 5 -8.21 9.94 15.10
CA TYR A 5 -8.58 11.30 14.70
C TYR A 5 -7.40 12.12 14.17
N LYS A 6 -6.16 11.60 14.23
CA LYS A 6 -4.97 12.23 13.65
C LYS A 6 -4.65 11.61 12.29
N PRO A 7 -3.84 12.29 11.44
CA PRO A 7 -3.32 11.69 10.22
C PRO A 7 -2.67 10.33 10.49
N HIS A 8 -3.13 9.30 9.77
CA HIS A 8 -2.59 7.95 9.89
C HIS A 8 -2.82 7.14 8.60
N LEU A 9 -1.96 6.15 8.40
CA LEU A 9 -1.99 5.24 7.27
C LEU A 9 -2.44 3.85 7.71
N VAL A 10 -3.43 3.29 7.02
CA VAL A 10 -3.87 1.90 7.20
C VAL A 10 -3.49 1.12 5.95
N ILE A 11 -2.88 -0.05 6.10
CA ILE A 11 -2.49 -0.91 4.98
C ILE A 11 -3.29 -2.20 5.07
N LEU A 12 -4.03 -2.54 4.01
CA LEU A 12 -4.76 -3.79 3.86
C LEU A 12 -4.03 -4.68 2.84
N PRO A 13 -3.26 -5.69 3.29
CA PRO A 13 -2.58 -6.61 2.39
C PRO A 13 -3.52 -7.70 1.86
N GLU A 14 -3.29 -8.12 0.62
CA GLU A 14 -3.94 -9.28 0.01
C GLU A 14 -3.58 -10.58 0.71
N ASP A 15 -2.28 -10.88 0.82
CA ASP A 15 -1.75 -12.11 1.38
C ASP A 15 -0.59 -11.85 2.36
N ASP A 16 0.06 -12.92 2.84
CA ASP A 16 1.18 -12.80 3.77
C ASP A 16 2.45 -12.23 3.12
N ALA A 17 2.69 -12.44 1.82
CA ALA A 17 3.84 -11.83 1.13
C ALA A 17 3.70 -10.30 1.07
N ASN A 18 2.53 -9.81 0.68
CA ASN A 18 2.18 -8.39 0.74
C ASN A 18 2.28 -7.86 2.18
N ARG A 19 1.80 -8.62 3.17
CA ARG A 19 1.88 -8.23 4.59
C ARG A 19 3.33 -8.12 5.06
N GLN A 20 4.21 -9.06 4.72
CA GLN A 20 5.64 -9.00 5.06
C GLN A 20 6.35 -7.80 4.40
N ILE A 21 6.00 -7.45 3.16
CA ILE A 21 6.49 -6.22 2.53
C ILE A 21 6.03 -5.00 3.34
N ALA A 22 4.76 -4.94 3.75
CA ALA A 22 4.25 -3.85 4.57
C ALA A 22 4.97 -3.75 5.94
N LEU A 23 5.23 -4.88 6.60
CA LEU A 23 5.98 -4.94 7.87
C LEU A 23 7.42 -4.43 7.69
N GLY A 24 8.09 -4.85 6.63
CA GLY A 24 9.41 -4.34 6.28
C GLY A 24 9.43 -2.84 6.04
N PHE A 25 8.38 -2.31 5.40
CA PHE A 25 8.21 -0.88 5.18
C PHE A 25 8.06 -0.12 6.51
N GLU A 26 7.19 -0.58 7.41
CA GLU A 26 6.95 0.03 8.73
C GLU A 26 8.19 0.04 9.62
N ASN A 27 9.05 -0.99 9.53
CA ASN A 27 10.27 -1.14 10.33
C ASN A 27 11.39 -0.14 9.98
N ASN A 28 11.22 0.70 8.96
CA ASN A 28 12.22 1.69 8.59
C ASN A 28 12.25 2.87 9.59
N GLU A 29 13.42 3.13 10.19
CA GLU A 29 13.61 4.16 11.23
C GLU A 29 13.29 5.59 10.79
N LYS A 30 13.30 5.87 9.48
CA LYS A 30 12.95 7.19 8.93
C LYS A 30 11.44 7.44 8.95
N LEU A 31 10.64 6.39 9.18
CA LEU A 31 9.19 6.49 9.25
C LEU A 31 8.70 6.65 10.69
N ASN A 32 7.60 7.38 10.84
CA ASN A 32 6.84 7.41 12.07
C ASN A 32 5.93 6.17 12.16
N SER A 33 6.48 5.01 12.54
CA SER A 33 5.71 3.75 12.61
C SER A 33 4.43 3.83 13.46
N ARG A 34 4.36 4.78 14.41
CA ARG A 34 3.17 4.97 15.28
C ARG A 34 1.92 5.39 14.52
N VAL A 35 2.07 5.97 13.33
CA VAL A 35 0.94 6.40 12.48
C VAL A 35 0.57 5.35 11.44
N ILE A 36 1.28 4.23 11.37
CA ILE A 36 1.02 3.13 10.45
C ILE A 36 0.20 2.06 11.19
N GLN A 37 -0.75 1.47 10.49
CA GLN A 37 -1.50 0.30 10.95
C GLN A 37 -1.56 -0.71 9.81
N ILE A 38 -0.85 -1.82 9.96
CA ILE A 38 -0.94 -2.96 9.06
C ILE A 38 -2.05 -3.89 9.55
N LEU A 39 -3.00 -4.21 8.68
CA LEU A 39 -4.09 -5.13 8.96
C LEU A 39 -3.66 -6.58 8.72
N SER A 40 -4.47 -7.53 9.18
CA SER A 40 -4.39 -8.92 8.73
C SER A 40 -4.63 -8.99 7.22
N GLU A 41 -4.00 -9.97 6.57
CA GLU A 41 -4.23 -10.27 5.17
C GLU A 41 -5.70 -10.65 4.89
N ALA A 42 -6.19 -10.25 3.72
CA ALA A 42 -7.57 -10.49 3.33
C ALA A 42 -7.81 -11.92 2.78
N GLY A 43 -6.77 -12.56 2.25
CA GLY A 43 -6.83 -13.90 1.64
C GLY A 43 -7.03 -13.90 0.12
N GLY A 44 -7.01 -12.72 -0.52
CA GLY A 44 -7.14 -12.53 -1.96
C GLY A 44 -7.58 -11.11 -2.33
N TRP A 45 -7.27 -10.65 -3.54
CA TRP A 45 -7.57 -9.26 -3.97
C TRP A 45 -9.08 -8.94 -3.98
N LYS A 46 -9.94 -9.92 -4.26
CA LYS A 46 -11.40 -9.73 -4.15
C LYS A 46 -11.84 -9.57 -2.69
N ASP A 47 -11.18 -10.27 -1.78
CA ASP A 47 -11.42 -10.14 -0.35
C ASP A 47 -10.88 -8.81 0.17
N VAL A 48 -9.77 -8.28 -0.39
CA VAL A 48 -9.31 -6.91 -0.12
C VAL A 48 -10.41 -5.90 -0.46
N VAL A 49 -11.03 -6.02 -1.64
CA VAL A 49 -12.15 -5.16 -2.03
C VAL A 49 -13.33 -5.33 -1.09
N LYS A 50 -13.73 -6.57 -0.81
CA LYS A 50 -14.87 -6.87 0.08
C LYS A 50 -14.65 -6.31 1.48
N THR A 51 -13.49 -6.56 2.09
CA THR A 51 -13.13 -6.03 3.40
C THR A 51 -13.10 -4.51 3.38
N PHE A 52 -12.55 -3.89 2.33
CA PHE A 52 -12.56 -2.44 2.19
C PHE A 52 -14.00 -1.89 2.14
N THR A 53 -14.85 -2.44 1.28
CA THR A 53 -16.23 -1.96 1.09
C THR A 53 -17.08 -2.16 2.34
N ASP A 54 -17.01 -3.34 2.95
CA ASP A 54 -17.88 -3.74 4.05
C ASP A 54 -17.44 -3.07 5.37
N ASP A 55 -16.12 -3.05 5.63
CA ASP A 55 -15.61 -2.69 6.94
C ASP A 55 -14.94 -1.32 7.01
N TYR A 56 -14.43 -0.78 5.90
CA TYR A 56 -13.57 0.40 5.93
C TYR A 56 -14.15 1.63 5.25
N VAL A 57 -15.04 1.52 4.26
CA VAL A 57 -15.68 2.69 3.63
C VAL A 57 -16.38 3.58 4.68
N SER A 58 -17.20 2.99 5.55
CA SER A 58 -17.89 3.73 6.62
C SER A 58 -16.89 4.38 7.59
N LYS A 59 -15.82 3.67 7.95
CA LYS A 59 -14.77 4.18 8.84
C LYS A 59 -13.94 5.28 8.18
N MET A 60 -13.66 5.19 6.88
CA MET A 60 -12.95 6.23 6.12
C MET A 60 -13.74 7.54 6.09
N ARG A 61 -15.08 7.45 6.04
CA ARG A 61 -15.96 8.62 6.17
C ARG A 61 -15.99 9.16 7.61
N GLN A 62 -15.99 8.27 8.59
CA GLN A 62 -15.94 8.65 10.01
C GLN A 62 -14.61 9.33 10.41
N TYR A 63 -13.48 8.91 9.83
CA TYR A 63 -12.15 9.39 10.15
C TYR A 63 -11.51 10.06 8.92
N PRO A 64 -11.72 11.38 8.70
CA PRO A 64 -11.27 12.07 7.49
C PRO A 64 -9.74 12.10 7.33
N GLU A 65 -9.02 12.05 8.45
CA GLU A 65 -7.55 12.01 8.49
C GLU A 65 -6.95 10.64 8.15
N ARG A 66 -7.79 9.60 8.03
CA ARG A 66 -7.31 8.27 7.61
C ARG A 66 -6.94 8.29 6.13
N ARG A 67 -5.82 7.66 5.82
CA ARG A 67 -5.41 7.23 4.49
C ARG A 67 -5.32 5.71 4.46
N MET A 68 -5.65 5.11 3.33
CA MET A 68 -5.64 3.66 3.19
C MET A 68 -4.90 3.22 1.94
N VAL A 69 -4.10 2.16 2.07
CA VAL A 69 -3.47 1.47 0.95
C VAL A 69 -4.10 0.09 0.84
N LEU A 70 -4.63 -0.20 -0.34
CA LEU A 70 -5.01 -1.54 -0.76
C LEU A 70 -3.76 -2.14 -1.43
N LEU A 71 -3.10 -3.06 -0.73
CA LEU A 71 -1.84 -3.66 -1.16
C LEU A 71 -2.11 -5.04 -1.77
N ILE A 72 -2.15 -5.11 -3.09
CA ILE A 72 -2.53 -6.31 -3.85
C ILE A 72 -1.41 -6.74 -4.79
N ASP A 73 -1.47 -7.96 -5.29
CA ASP A 73 -0.78 -8.35 -6.51
C ASP A 73 -1.72 -8.25 -7.72
N PHE A 74 -1.18 -7.82 -8.85
CA PHE A 74 -2.00 -7.52 -10.02
C PHE A 74 -2.10 -8.70 -10.98
N ASP A 75 -1.16 -9.63 -10.96
CA ASP A 75 -0.95 -10.68 -11.98
C ASP A 75 -0.83 -10.06 -13.38
N GLU A 76 0.33 -10.20 -14.03
CA GLU A 76 0.61 -9.44 -15.26
C GLU A 76 -0.45 -9.67 -16.36
N LYS A 77 -1.10 -10.84 -16.34
CA LYS A 77 -2.17 -11.21 -17.28
C LYS A 77 -3.50 -10.52 -17.00
N ASP A 78 -3.81 -10.28 -15.72
CA ASP A 78 -5.08 -9.73 -15.27
C ASP A 78 -4.96 -8.26 -14.80
N TYR A 79 -3.78 -7.65 -14.97
CA TYR A 79 -3.43 -6.32 -14.45
C TYR A 79 -4.55 -5.27 -14.63
N ASN A 80 -4.99 -5.05 -15.87
CA ASN A 80 -6.02 -4.04 -16.16
C ASN A 80 -7.35 -4.41 -15.50
N TYR A 81 -7.74 -5.68 -15.56
CA TYR A 81 -9.00 -6.14 -14.98
C TYR A 81 -9.02 -5.98 -13.46
N ARG A 82 -7.94 -6.39 -12.77
CA ARG A 82 -7.86 -6.24 -11.31
C ARG A 82 -7.83 -4.78 -10.89
N LEU A 83 -7.00 -3.96 -11.55
CA LEU A 83 -6.92 -2.53 -11.24
C LEU A 83 -8.25 -1.81 -11.45
N ASP A 84 -8.90 -2.03 -12.60
CA ASP A 84 -10.19 -1.42 -12.91
C ASP A 84 -11.27 -1.87 -11.94
N TYR A 85 -11.32 -3.17 -11.63
CA TYR A 85 -12.27 -3.70 -10.66
C TYR A 85 -12.09 -3.03 -9.30
N VAL A 86 -10.86 -2.98 -8.77
CA VAL A 86 -10.60 -2.37 -7.45
C VAL A 86 -10.99 -0.89 -7.46
N LYS A 87 -10.61 -0.14 -8.50
CA LYS A 87 -10.93 1.28 -8.63
C LYS A 87 -12.43 1.54 -8.71
N GLN A 88 -13.19 0.72 -9.43
CA GLN A 88 -14.66 0.85 -9.52
C GLN A 88 -15.37 0.65 -8.17
N HIS A 89 -14.74 -0.01 -7.20
CA HIS A 89 -15.28 -0.21 -5.85
C HIS A 89 -14.81 0.84 -4.85
N ILE A 90 -13.93 1.77 -5.25
CA ILE A 90 -13.56 2.92 -4.42
C ILE A 90 -14.60 4.02 -4.65
N PRO A 91 -15.35 4.44 -3.61
CA PRO A 91 -16.28 5.56 -3.75
C PRO A 91 -15.56 6.84 -4.13
N ASN A 92 -16.15 7.65 -5.02
CA ASN A 92 -15.57 8.92 -5.49
C ASN A 92 -15.18 9.86 -4.33
N ASP A 93 -15.93 9.86 -3.22
CA ASP A 93 -15.63 10.68 -2.04
C ASP A 93 -14.37 10.26 -1.26
N LEU A 94 -13.83 9.07 -1.58
CA LEU A 94 -12.67 8.48 -0.93
C LEU A 94 -11.45 8.37 -1.85
N GLU A 95 -11.57 8.66 -3.14
CA GLU A 95 -10.50 8.46 -4.14
C GLU A 95 -9.18 9.12 -3.73
N ASP A 96 -9.21 10.35 -3.19
CA ASP A 96 -8.01 11.08 -2.76
C ASP A 96 -7.33 10.51 -1.52
N ARG A 97 -7.95 9.53 -0.86
CA ARG A 97 -7.51 8.99 0.43
C ARG A 97 -7.29 7.48 0.42
N VAL A 98 -7.59 6.82 -0.70
CA VAL A 98 -7.42 5.39 -0.90
C VAL A 98 -6.50 5.19 -2.10
N PHE A 99 -5.43 4.45 -1.88
CA PHE A 99 -4.39 4.18 -2.88
C PHE A 99 -4.35 2.70 -3.18
N VAL A 100 -4.17 2.33 -4.44
CA VAL A 100 -3.99 0.93 -4.86
C VAL A 100 -2.56 0.75 -5.30
N ILE A 101 -1.79 -0.02 -4.54
CA ILE A 101 -0.36 -0.25 -4.78
C ILE A 101 -0.13 -1.75 -4.83
N GLY A 102 0.78 -2.20 -5.69
CA GLY A 102 1.02 -3.62 -5.83
C GLY A 102 2.23 -3.99 -6.68
N VAL A 103 2.54 -5.27 -6.72
CA VAL A 103 3.49 -5.81 -7.71
C VAL A 103 2.69 -6.12 -8.97
N SER A 104 3.21 -5.80 -10.16
CA SER A 104 2.46 -5.96 -11.43
C SER A 104 2.15 -7.40 -11.76
N ASP A 105 2.96 -8.32 -11.26
CA ASP A 105 2.80 -9.76 -11.39
C ASP A 105 2.53 -10.34 -10.00
N ASP A 106 3.50 -11.01 -9.38
CA ASP A 106 3.44 -11.48 -8.01
C ASP A 106 4.64 -11.00 -7.14
N PRO A 107 4.52 -11.01 -5.79
CA PRO A 107 5.62 -10.64 -4.90
C PRO A 107 6.86 -11.56 -4.98
N GLU A 108 6.67 -12.83 -5.27
CA GLU A 108 7.75 -13.84 -5.37
C GLU A 108 8.72 -13.53 -6.52
N GLU A 109 8.21 -13.03 -7.64
CA GLU A 109 8.97 -12.59 -8.79
C GLU A 109 9.83 -11.36 -8.46
N LEU A 110 9.30 -10.44 -7.66
CA LEU A 110 10.07 -9.31 -7.14
C LEU A 110 11.16 -9.77 -6.17
N ARG A 111 10.85 -10.73 -5.30
CA ARG A 111 11.81 -11.37 -4.39
C ARG A 111 12.98 -11.97 -5.16
N ARG A 112 12.67 -12.77 -6.19
CA ARG A 112 13.65 -13.43 -7.07
C ARG A 112 14.51 -12.43 -7.82
N ASN A 113 13.92 -11.40 -8.43
CA ASN A 113 14.64 -10.40 -9.21
C ASN A 113 15.56 -9.50 -8.37
N THR A 114 15.23 -9.31 -7.08
CA THR A 114 15.99 -8.41 -6.20
C THR A 114 16.96 -9.13 -5.27
N GLY A 115 16.81 -10.46 -5.09
CA GLY A 115 17.57 -11.26 -4.14
C GLY A 115 17.35 -10.88 -2.67
N LYS A 116 16.24 -10.18 -2.36
CA LYS A 116 15.90 -9.67 -1.01
C LYS A 116 14.77 -10.49 -0.41
N SER A 117 14.66 -10.54 0.91
CA SER A 117 13.42 -10.99 1.58
C SER A 117 12.28 -9.98 1.34
N PHE A 118 11.04 -10.39 1.59
CA PHE A 118 9.87 -9.50 1.52
C PHE A 118 10.01 -8.29 2.44
N GLU A 119 10.43 -8.51 3.68
CA GLU A 119 10.69 -7.42 4.62
C GLU A 119 11.78 -6.48 4.10
N LYS A 120 12.88 -7.01 3.54
CA LYS A 120 13.96 -6.18 3.00
C LYS A 120 13.54 -5.41 1.74
N ILE A 121 12.60 -5.95 0.95
CA ILE A 121 11.93 -5.21 -0.13
C ILE A 121 11.18 -4.02 0.47
N GLY A 122 10.31 -4.26 1.46
CA GLY A 122 9.56 -3.19 2.15
C GLY A 122 10.46 -2.09 2.71
N GLU A 123 11.52 -2.47 3.42
CA GLU A 123 12.48 -1.53 4.00
C GLU A 123 13.19 -0.70 2.92
N THR A 124 13.51 -1.31 1.78
CA THR A 124 14.11 -0.62 0.63
C THR A 124 13.13 0.38 0.01
N LEU A 125 11.86 0.01 -0.15
CA LEU A 125 10.81 0.90 -0.66
C LEU A 125 10.57 2.10 0.27
N ALA A 126 10.63 1.89 1.58
CA ALA A 126 10.55 2.97 2.58
C ALA A 126 11.75 3.93 2.48
N ASN A 127 12.97 3.39 2.34
CA ASN A 127 14.17 4.20 2.13
C ASN A 127 14.08 5.06 0.86
N ASP A 128 13.63 4.47 -0.24
CA ASP A 128 13.47 5.19 -1.50
C ASP A 128 12.44 6.33 -1.40
N CYS A 129 11.37 6.12 -0.62
CA CYS A 129 10.36 7.13 -0.34
C CYS A 129 10.92 8.29 0.49
N ALA A 130 11.66 7.98 1.56
CA ALA A 130 12.28 8.99 2.41
C ALA A 130 13.34 9.82 1.66
N GLU A 131 14.18 9.16 0.87
CA GLU A 131 15.29 9.78 0.14
C GLU A 131 14.89 10.36 -1.23
N ASN A 132 13.66 10.10 -1.70
CA ASN A 132 13.15 10.47 -3.02
C ASN A 132 14.01 9.92 -4.18
N THR A 133 14.60 8.73 -3.99
CA THR A 133 15.47 8.11 -5.01
C THR A 133 14.68 7.26 -6.01
N ASN A 134 13.54 6.70 -5.59
CA ASN A 134 12.68 5.82 -6.38
C ASN A 134 13.43 4.68 -7.11
N LYS A 135 14.52 4.15 -6.53
CA LYS A 135 15.37 3.14 -7.18
C LYS A 135 14.62 1.82 -7.39
N LEU A 136 14.15 1.21 -6.32
CA LEU A 136 13.35 -0.01 -6.33
C LEU A 136 11.93 0.28 -6.85
N TRP A 137 11.35 1.44 -6.54
CA TRP A 137 10.08 1.87 -7.17
C TRP A 137 10.16 1.93 -8.71
N GLY A 138 11.33 2.22 -9.27
CA GLY A 138 11.61 2.19 -10.71
C GLY A 138 11.77 0.79 -11.31
N HIS A 139 11.74 -0.27 -10.51
CA HIS A 139 11.83 -1.65 -10.99
C HIS A 139 10.68 -1.99 -11.95
N LYS A 140 10.92 -2.88 -12.93
CA LYS A 140 9.93 -3.23 -13.98
C LYS A 140 8.57 -3.65 -13.41
N LEU A 141 8.57 -4.31 -12.25
CA LEU A 141 7.37 -4.82 -11.58
C LEU A 141 6.67 -3.79 -10.67
N LEU A 142 7.28 -2.62 -10.46
CA LEU A 142 6.78 -1.60 -9.52
C LEU A 142 6.55 -0.24 -10.16
N LYS A 143 7.22 0.06 -11.28
CA LYS A 143 7.15 1.36 -11.97
C LYS A 143 5.73 1.77 -12.40
N HIS A 144 4.83 0.80 -12.56
CA HIS A 144 3.43 1.04 -12.91
C HIS A 144 2.69 1.77 -11.78
N ASN A 145 3.13 1.62 -10.52
CA ASN A 145 2.54 2.33 -9.38
C ASN A 145 2.82 3.82 -9.38
N LYS A 146 3.65 4.35 -10.30
CA LYS A 146 4.15 5.72 -10.25
C LYS A 146 3.04 6.76 -10.02
N ALA A 147 1.92 6.67 -10.74
CA ALA A 147 0.83 7.63 -10.61
C ALA A 147 0.18 7.59 -9.21
N GLU A 148 -0.06 6.39 -8.67
CA GLU A 148 -0.61 6.21 -7.32
C GLU A 148 0.40 6.61 -6.25
N LEU A 149 1.69 6.31 -6.45
CA LEU A 149 2.77 6.71 -5.55
C LEU A 149 2.92 8.23 -5.49
N ASP A 150 2.87 8.92 -6.64
CA ASP A 150 2.95 10.39 -6.69
C ASP A 150 1.78 11.03 -5.91
N ARG A 151 0.56 10.51 -6.06
CA ARG A 151 -0.61 10.93 -5.27
C ARG A 151 -0.44 10.63 -3.78
N MET A 152 0.02 9.42 -3.45
CA MET A 152 0.20 8.98 -2.07
C MET A 152 1.23 9.84 -1.35
N ILE A 153 2.40 10.10 -1.96
CA ILE A 153 3.49 10.89 -1.37
C ILE A 153 2.99 12.25 -0.92
N ILE A 154 2.24 12.97 -1.77
CA ILE A 154 1.66 14.28 -1.44
C ILE A 154 0.77 14.17 -0.20
N SER A 155 -0.01 13.08 -0.10
CA SER A 155 -0.97 12.89 0.97
C SER A 155 -0.38 12.35 2.28
N VAL A 156 0.69 11.55 2.26
CA VAL A 156 1.16 10.81 3.46
C VAL A 156 2.48 11.32 4.01
N LYS A 157 3.36 11.85 3.16
CA LYS A 157 4.70 12.30 3.56
C LYS A 157 4.69 13.30 4.73
N PRO A 158 3.74 14.25 4.85
CA PRO A 158 3.72 15.22 5.95
C PRO A 158 3.60 14.62 7.36
N PHE A 159 3.11 13.38 7.50
CA PHE A 159 2.96 12.72 8.80
C PHE A 159 3.69 11.37 8.89
N LEU A 160 4.11 10.81 7.76
CA LEU A 160 4.72 9.48 7.68
C LEU A 160 6.23 9.53 7.90
N LEU A 161 6.91 10.62 7.56
CA LEU A 161 8.34 10.80 7.81
C LEU A 161 8.58 11.49 9.16
N ASN A 162 9.63 11.07 9.87
CA ASN A 162 10.12 11.73 11.09
C ASN A 162 10.92 13.01 10.77
#